data_AF-A0A853EU37-F1
#
_entry.id   AF-A0A853EU37-F1
#
_cell.length_a   1.000
_cell.length_b   1.000
_cell.length_c   1.000
_cell.angle_alpha   90.00
_cell.angle_beta   90.00
_cell.angle_gamma   90.00
#
_symmetry.space_group_name_H-M   'P 1'
#
loop_
_entity.id
_entity.type
_entity.pdbx_description
1 polymer ?
#
loop_
_entity_poly.entity_id
_entity_poly.type
_entity_poly.pdbx_seq_one_letter_code
_entity_poly.pdbx_strand_id
1 'polypeptide(L)'
;MSDKTPDDGTQDPYAQSGYPPPPGPAQPPVYGQPAQGQQPGYGQQPPAYGQPAAGQQPPAYGQPAPGQPSGWEKTTPEQPAYGAQDQYSTGGYPPPGSAYPPPSAPPISAGQYGAPESPVPDGFRYGWEKFTQNIGVFLLAALAYLAVFAVVGGIFFAILVGSSLSAGDDGVGAAGIAGLGFGAVVFTLIMFVLVMLAQAGIIRGALVITQGRRPTLADFFSTSRLGTIILTSLLVSLVSTIVSFTFIGSIIVAFFGQFALFFIIDKGLGVIDSIKASVRLVLDNLSTAILLYVFVYLANAVGAILLLVGLLVAIPVSMIASAYVYRKLINEQPV
;
A
#
# COMPACT_ATOMS: atom_id res chain seq x y z
N MET A 1 -28.81 -51.79 74.62
CA MET A 1 -28.46 -50.47 74.04
C MET A 1 -27.48 -50.79 72.92
N SER A 2 -27.97 -51.05 71.72
CA SER A 2 -28.35 -50.06 70.71
C SER A 2 -27.10 -49.41 70.09
N ASP A 3 -26.87 -49.35 68.79
CA ASP A 3 -27.45 -49.92 67.56
C ASP A 3 -26.74 -49.15 66.42
N LYS A 4 -26.17 -49.87 65.44
CA LYS A 4 -25.93 -49.50 64.02
C LYS A 4 -24.55 -49.85 63.45
N THR A 5 -24.56 -50.90 62.64
CA THR A 5 -23.72 -51.02 61.44
C THR A 5 -24.22 -50.04 60.37
N PRO A 6 -23.39 -49.72 59.37
CA PRO A 6 -23.64 -50.36 58.07
C PRO A 6 -22.41 -50.97 57.41
N ASP A 7 -22.72 -51.95 56.58
CA ASP A 7 -21.89 -52.67 55.63
C ASP A 7 -21.46 -51.74 54.47
N ASP A 8 -20.26 -51.91 53.91
CA ASP A 8 -19.94 -51.40 52.58
C ASP A 8 -19.06 -52.41 51.82
N GLY A 9 -19.51 -52.76 50.62
CA GLY A 9 -19.16 -54.00 49.95
C GLY A 9 -17.95 -53.89 49.03
N THR A 10 -17.14 -54.94 49.01
CA THR A 10 -16.12 -55.17 47.98
C THR A 10 -16.76 -55.23 46.59
N GLN A 11 -16.24 -54.44 45.64
CA GLN A 11 -16.75 -54.34 44.28
C GLN A 11 -16.46 -55.59 43.42
N ASP A 12 -17.50 -56.15 42.81
CA ASP A 12 -17.37 -57.12 41.71
C ASP A 12 -16.98 -56.40 40.40
N PRO A 13 -15.95 -56.86 39.66
CA PRO A 13 -15.38 -56.12 38.53
C PRO A 13 -16.00 -56.44 37.15
N TYR A 14 -17.29 -56.78 37.06
CA TYR A 14 -17.94 -57.15 35.77
C TYR A 14 -19.40 -56.69 35.61
N ALA A 15 -19.64 -55.38 35.36
CA ALA A 15 -20.95 -54.88 34.94
C ALA A 15 -20.92 -53.67 33.97
N GLN A 16 -21.29 -53.95 32.71
CA GLN A 16 -21.88 -53.07 31.67
C GLN A 16 -21.53 -51.56 31.57
N SER A 17 -20.84 -51.20 30.48
CA SER A 17 -21.21 -50.18 29.48
C SER A 17 -20.14 -50.17 28.37
N GLY A 18 -20.37 -49.89 27.09
CA GLY A 18 -21.58 -49.46 26.39
C GLY A 18 -21.20 -48.77 25.06
N TYR A 19 -20.41 -49.43 24.20
CA TYR A 19 -19.86 -48.83 22.98
C TYR A 19 -20.92 -48.63 21.87
N PRO A 20 -21.01 -47.45 21.25
CA PRO A 20 -21.87 -47.22 20.09
C PRO A 20 -21.26 -47.80 18.79
N PRO A 21 -22.08 -48.28 17.84
CA PRO A 21 -21.60 -48.80 16.55
C PRO A 21 -21.19 -47.68 15.56
N PRO A 22 -20.33 -47.98 14.56
CA PRO A 22 -19.83 -47.01 13.61
C PRO A 22 -20.89 -46.59 12.56
N PRO A 23 -20.86 -45.34 12.03
CA PRO A 23 -21.80 -44.87 11.01
C PRO A 23 -21.60 -45.54 9.64
N GLY A 24 -22.70 -45.86 8.96
CA GLY A 24 -22.70 -46.30 7.55
C GLY A 24 -22.55 -45.16 6.54
N PRO A 25 -22.30 -45.45 5.25
CA PRO A 25 -22.02 -44.44 4.23
C PRO A 25 -23.26 -43.61 3.86
N ALA A 26 -23.09 -42.29 3.77
CA ALA A 26 -24.16 -41.35 3.42
C ALA A 26 -24.33 -41.19 1.90
N GLN A 27 -25.59 -41.08 1.44
CA GLN A 27 -25.97 -40.83 0.04
C GLN A 27 -26.07 -39.32 -0.25
N PRO A 28 -25.86 -38.88 -1.51
CA PRO A 28 -25.91 -37.46 -1.87
C PRO A 28 -27.35 -36.93 -2.04
N PRO A 29 -27.65 -35.69 -1.61
CA PRO A 29 -28.99 -35.11 -1.74
C PRO A 29 -29.29 -34.53 -3.14
N VAL A 30 -30.50 -34.80 -3.63
CA VAL A 30 -31.09 -34.21 -4.83
C VAL A 30 -31.91 -32.97 -4.44
N TYR A 31 -31.74 -31.85 -5.15
CA TYR A 31 -32.56 -30.64 -4.97
C TYR A 31 -33.54 -30.45 -6.13
N GLY A 32 -34.83 -30.29 -5.80
CA GLY A 32 -35.92 -30.07 -6.74
C GLY A 32 -36.86 -28.93 -6.31
N GLN A 33 -37.44 -28.28 -7.32
CA GLN A 33 -38.45 -27.20 -7.40
C GLN A 33 -39.25 -26.75 -6.14
N PRO A 34 -39.54 -25.44 -6.01
CA PRO A 34 -40.53 -24.91 -5.07
C PRO A 34 -41.98 -24.96 -5.61
N ALA A 35 -42.95 -25.03 -4.69
CA ALA A 35 -44.39 -25.18 -4.98
C ALA A 35 -45.17 -23.84 -5.07
N GLN A 36 -46.36 -23.89 -5.67
CA GLN A 36 -47.25 -22.74 -5.90
C GLN A 36 -48.22 -22.44 -4.74
N GLY A 37 -48.55 -21.15 -4.56
CA GLY A 37 -49.95 -20.71 -4.42
C GLY A 37 -50.39 -20.09 -3.08
N GLN A 38 -50.64 -18.77 -3.08
CA GLN A 38 -51.98 -18.15 -2.85
C GLN A 38 -51.92 -16.61 -2.99
N GLN A 39 -53.05 -15.97 -3.33
CA GLN A 39 -53.14 -14.54 -3.71
C GLN A 39 -54.47 -13.94 -3.18
N PRO A 40 -54.48 -12.68 -2.67
CA PRO A 40 -54.95 -11.49 -3.42
C PRO A 40 -54.02 -10.26 -3.21
N GLY A 41 -54.21 -9.06 -3.80
CA GLY A 41 -55.13 -8.59 -4.84
C GLY A 41 -55.13 -7.04 -4.97
N TYR A 42 -55.67 -6.51 -6.08
CA TYR A 42 -55.97 -5.10 -6.42
C TYR A 42 -54.89 -3.99 -6.26
N GLY A 43 -54.50 -3.37 -7.40
CA GLY A 43 -54.28 -1.91 -7.47
C GLY A 43 -53.08 -1.38 -8.28
N GLN A 44 -53.36 -0.85 -9.48
CA GLN A 44 -52.54 0.09 -10.30
C GLN A 44 -51.31 -0.43 -11.10
N GLN A 45 -51.29 -0.10 -12.41
CA GLN A 45 -50.17 -0.24 -13.35
C GLN A 45 -49.61 1.14 -13.76
N PRO A 46 -48.34 1.21 -14.18
CA PRO A 46 -47.97 1.97 -15.39
C PRO A 46 -47.35 1.08 -16.51
N PRO A 47 -47.17 1.60 -17.75
CA PRO A 47 -47.09 0.77 -18.95
C PRO A 47 -45.68 0.33 -19.38
N ALA A 48 -45.64 -0.78 -20.11
CA ALA A 48 -44.43 -1.28 -20.78
C ALA A 48 -44.21 -0.60 -22.15
N TYR A 49 -42.94 -0.29 -22.47
CA TYR A 49 -42.48 0.04 -23.82
C TYR A 49 -41.55 -1.06 -24.34
N GLY A 50 -41.69 -1.38 -25.63
CA GLY A 50 -41.19 -2.63 -26.21
C GLY A 50 -39.73 -2.66 -26.66
N GLN A 51 -39.28 -3.87 -26.99
CA GLN A 51 -38.03 -4.14 -27.71
C GLN A 51 -38.09 -3.64 -29.16
N PRO A 52 -36.94 -3.30 -29.75
CA PRO A 52 -36.58 -3.86 -31.06
C PRO A 52 -35.35 -4.79 -31.00
N ALA A 53 -35.14 -5.55 -32.08
CA ALA A 53 -34.23 -6.69 -32.12
C ALA A 53 -32.80 -6.40 -32.63
N ALA A 54 -31.89 -7.27 -32.23
CA ALA A 54 -30.69 -7.77 -32.93
C ALA A 54 -29.84 -6.83 -33.82
N GLY A 55 -28.56 -6.66 -33.42
CA GLY A 55 -27.46 -6.56 -34.37
C GLY A 55 -26.41 -5.46 -34.12
N GLN A 56 -25.31 -5.81 -33.44
CA GLN A 56 -23.92 -5.50 -33.83
C GLN A 56 -22.90 -6.07 -32.81
N GLN A 57 -21.79 -6.63 -33.31
CA GLN A 57 -20.67 -7.12 -32.51
C GLN A 57 -19.62 -6.01 -32.27
N PRO A 58 -18.88 -6.01 -31.15
CA PRO A 58 -17.77 -5.09 -30.92
C PRO A 58 -16.49 -5.50 -31.68
N PRO A 59 -15.63 -4.55 -32.13
CA PRO A 59 -14.38 -4.86 -32.81
C PRO A 59 -13.32 -5.50 -31.90
N ALA A 60 -12.59 -6.49 -32.42
CA ALA A 60 -11.46 -7.11 -31.73
C ALA A 60 -10.15 -6.34 -32.01
N TYR A 61 -9.39 -6.03 -30.95
CA TYR A 61 -8.04 -5.46 -31.08
C TYR A 61 -7.00 -6.54 -31.38
N GLY A 62 -6.27 -6.39 -32.47
CA GLY A 62 -5.19 -7.30 -32.89
C GLY A 62 -3.84 -7.03 -32.18
N GLN A 63 -3.07 -8.08 -31.97
CA GLN A 63 -1.70 -8.02 -31.45
C GLN A 63 -0.68 -7.61 -32.55
N PRO A 64 0.43 -6.93 -32.20
CA PRO A 64 1.65 -6.90 -33.01
C PRO A 64 2.58 -8.07 -32.68
N ALA A 65 3.17 -8.69 -33.71
CA ALA A 65 4.21 -9.72 -33.59
C ALA A 65 5.64 -9.10 -33.68
N PRO A 66 6.71 -9.80 -33.26
CA PRO A 66 8.02 -9.18 -32.98
C PRO A 66 9.02 -9.21 -34.16
N GLY A 67 9.96 -8.26 -34.16
CA GLY A 67 11.14 -8.25 -35.03
C GLY A 67 12.35 -7.59 -34.35
N GLN A 68 13.55 -8.18 -34.51
CA GLN A 68 14.85 -7.64 -34.08
C GLN A 68 15.73 -7.24 -35.30
N PRO A 69 17.05 -6.98 -35.19
CA PRO A 69 17.59 -5.64 -34.95
C PRO A 69 18.65 -5.18 -35.98
N SER A 70 18.86 -3.86 -36.11
CA SER A 70 20.00 -3.19 -36.77
C SER A 70 19.89 -1.69 -36.45
N GLY A 71 20.92 -0.84 -36.46
CA GLY A 71 22.33 -0.93 -36.80
C GLY A 71 22.87 0.51 -36.84
N TRP A 72 24.13 0.75 -36.45
CA TRP A 72 24.66 2.10 -36.22
C TRP A 72 24.87 2.90 -37.51
N GLU A 73 24.48 4.18 -37.54
CA GLU A 73 25.22 5.22 -38.29
C GLU A 73 24.88 6.66 -37.82
N LYS A 74 25.76 7.61 -38.18
CA LYS A 74 25.94 8.90 -37.50
C LYS A 74 26.32 10.00 -38.49
N THR A 75 25.50 11.05 -38.63
CA THR A 75 25.91 12.33 -39.25
C THR A 75 25.11 13.53 -38.73
N THR A 76 25.74 14.70 -38.82
CA THR A 76 25.32 16.01 -38.28
C THR A 76 24.39 16.80 -39.19
N PRO A 77 23.62 17.78 -38.67
CA PRO A 77 22.86 18.72 -39.49
C PRO A 77 23.71 19.94 -39.90
N GLU A 78 23.73 20.28 -41.18
CA GLU A 78 24.15 21.58 -41.70
C GLU A 78 22.96 22.35 -42.30
N GLN A 79 23.14 23.67 -42.49
CA GLN A 79 22.08 24.67 -42.64
C GLN A 79 21.87 25.12 -44.13
N PRO A 80 21.04 26.15 -44.45
CA PRO A 80 20.10 26.07 -45.58
C PRO A 80 20.60 26.64 -46.92
N ALA A 81 19.91 26.28 -48.01
CA ALA A 81 20.10 26.87 -49.34
C ALA A 81 18.87 27.68 -49.80
N TYR A 82 19.12 28.87 -50.33
CA TYR A 82 18.13 29.81 -50.87
C TYR A 82 17.75 29.45 -52.33
N GLY A 83 16.51 29.74 -52.72
CA GLY A 83 16.01 29.51 -54.09
C GLY A 83 16.47 30.58 -55.10
N ALA A 84 16.42 30.24 -56.40
CA ALA A 84 17.04 31.01 -57.47
C ALA A 84 16.09 31.49 -58.59
N GLN A 85 16.39 32.70 -59.08
CA GLN A 85 16.28 33.20 -60.46
C GLN A 85 14.92 33.58 -61.11
N ASP A 86 15.00 34.64 -61.93
CA ASP A 86 13.92 35.40 -62.59
C ASP A 86 13.40 34.79 -63.91
N GLN A 87 12.24 35.27 -64.41
CA GLN A 87 12.10 35.98 -65.70
C GLN A 87 10.63 36.37 -66.10
N TYR A 88 10.48 37.64 -66.52
CA TYR A 88 9.57 38.30 -67.48
C TYR A 88 8.17 37.77 -67.96
N SER A 89 7.21 38.72 -67.95
CA SER A 89 6.30 39.14 -69.06
C SER A 89 4.81 38.75 -69.17
N THR A 90 4.00 39.81 -69.32
CA THR A 90 2.77 40.00 -70.16
C THR A 90 1.48 39.18 -69.94
N GLY A 91 0.50 39.84 -69.31
CA GLY A 91 -0.90 40.05 -69.74
C GLY A 91 -1.78 38.91 -70.30
N GLY A 92 -2.88 38.61 -69.61
CA GLY A 92 -4.05 37.92 -70.17
C GLY A 92 -5.08 37.44 -69.13
N TYR A 93 -6.35 37.84 -69.28
CA TYR A 93 -7.61 37.34 -68.69
C TYR A 93 -7.68 36.76 -67.24
N PRO A 94 -8.64 37.20 -66.40
CA PRO A 94 -8.91 36.55 -65.11
C PRO A 94 -9.71 35.24 -65.27
N PRO A 95 -9.28 34.11 -64.67
CA PRO A 95 -10.09 32.90 -64.58
C PRO A 95 -11.15 33.01 -63.46
N PRO A 96 -12.33 32.37 -63.61
CA PRO A 96 -13.41 32.45 -62.64
C PRO A 96 -13.24 31.45 -61.49
N GLY A 97 -13.65 31.84 -60.28
CA GLY A 97 -13.82 30.92 -59.15
C GLY A 97 -13.18 31.41 -57.85
N SER A 98 -14.00 32.01 -56.98
CA SER A 98 -13.62 32.30 -55.60
C SER A 98 -13.51 31.01 -54.79
N ALA A 99 -12.32 30.40 -54.75
CA ALA A 99 -12.02 29.36 -53.79
C ALA A 99 -12.01 29.96 -52.37
N TYR A 100 -12.86 29.43 -51.49
CA TYR A 100 -12.81 29.79 -50.07
C TYR A 100 -11.42 29.41 -49.50
N PRO A 101 -10.78 30.26 -48.69
CA PRO A 101 -9.59 29.85 -47.95
C PRO A 101 -9.97 28.70 -47.01
N PRO A 102 -9.11 27.67 -46.85
CA PRO A 102 -9.37 26.60 -45.90
C PRO A 102 -9.52 27.19 -44.49
N PRO A 103 -10.40 26.63 -43.63
CA PRO A 103 -10.58 27.14 -42.28
C PRO A 103 -9.24 27.20 -41.55
N SER A 104 -8.83 28.40 -41.12
CA SER A 104 -7.65 28.56 -40.29
C SER A 104 -7.88 27.78 -39.00
N ALA A 105 -7.09 26.71 -38.80
CA ALA A 105 -7.10 25.94 -37.57
C ALA A 105 -6.96 26.91 -36.39
N PRO A 106 -7.76 26.75 -35.31
CA PRO A 106 -7.69 27.66 -34.18
C PRO A 106 -6.25 27.68 -33.64
N PRO A 107 -5.72 28.86 -33.27
CA PRO A 107 -4.34 28.98 -32.82
C PRO A 107 -4.12 28.04 -31.64
N ILE A 108 -3.24 27.06 -31.81
CA ILE A 108 -2.84 26.16 -30.74
C ILE A 108 -2.15 27.03 -29.70
N SER A 109 -2.83 27.26 -28.57
CA SER A 109 -2.27 27.95 -27.42
C SER A 109 -0.96 27.28 -27.02
N ALA A 110 0.16 28.01 -27.15
CA ALA A 110 1.49 27.55 -26.79
C ALA A 110 1.72 27.50 -25.25
N GLY A 111 0.68 27.09 -24.51
CA GLY A 111 0.70 26.92 -23.05
C GLY A 111 0.38 25.50 -22.56
N GLN A 112 0.00 24.57 -23.45
CA GLN A 112 -0.49 23.23 -23.08
C GLN A 112 0.50 22.08 -23.33
N TYR A 113 1.81 22.37 -23.37
CA TYR A 113 2.89 21.37 -23.35
C TYR A 113 3.78 21.52 -22.11
N GLY A 114 3.17 21.80 -20.96
CA GLY A 114 3.78 21.44 -19.68
C GLY A 114 3.92 19.92 -19.63
N ALA A 115 5.10 19.42 -19.26
CA ALA A 115 5.23 18.02 -18.85
C ALA A 115 4.23 17.75 -17.71
N PRO A 116 3.64 16.54 -17.59
CA PRO A 116 2.66 16.26 -16.55
C PRO A 116 3.18 16.68 -15.18
N GLU A 117 2.52 17.66 -14.55
CA GLU A 117 2.98 18.18 -13.27
C GLU A 117 3.00 17.04 -12.26
N SER A 118 4.16 16.82 -11.63
CA SER A 118 4.33 15.67 -10.75
C SER A 118 3.36 15.80 -9.57
N PRO A 119 2.63 14.73 -9.18
CA PRO A 119 1.62 14.81 -8.12
C PRO A 119 2.22 15.01 -6.71
N VAL A 120 3.55 15.11 -6.56
CA VAL A 120 4.24 15.20 -5.26
C VAL A 120 3.93 16.50 -4.51
N PRO A 121 4.05 17.72 -5.08
CA PRO A 121 3.78 18.95 -4.33
C PRO A 121 2.32 19.03 -3.87
N ASP A 122 1.38 18.58 -4.71
CA ASP A 122 -0.04 18.51 -4.35
C ASP A 122 -0.31 17.44 -3.31
N GLY A 123 0.40 16.31 -3.35
CA GLY A 123 0.39 15.31 -2.28
C GLY A 123 0.80 15.88 -0.92
N PHE A 124 1.83 16.74 -0.87
CA PHE A 124 2.23 17.40 0.37
C PHE A 124 1.24 18.48 0.83
N ARG A 125 0.63 19.25 -0.09
CA ARG A 125 -0.46 20.19 0.23
C ARG A 125 -1.66 19.47 0.82
N TYR A 126 -2.13 18.41 0.14
CA TYR A 126 -3.21 17.53 0.59
C TYR A 126 -2.87 16.86 1.92
N GLY A 127 -1.63 16.39 2.09
CA GLY A 127 -1.14 15.80 3.32
C GLY A 127 -1.21 16.75 4.52
N TRP A 128 -0.83 18.01 4.33
CA TRP A 128 -0.95 19.06 5.34
C TRP A 128 -2.41 19.38 5.67
N GLU A 129 -3.25 19.57 4.65
CA GLU A 129 -4.66 19.89 4.80
C GLU A 129 -5.41 18.78 5.57
N LYS A 130 -5.29 17.52 5.11
CA LYS A 130 -5.97 16.41 5.76
C LYS A 130 -5.36 16.06 7.12
N PHE A 131 -4.06 16.29 7.36
CA PHE A 131 -3.46 16.15 8.69
C PHE A 131 -4.07 17.16 9.66
N THR A 132 -4.12 18.45 9.31
CA THR A 132 -4.68 19.50 10.19
C THR A 132 -6.17 19.28 10.48
N GLN A 133 -6.94 18.76 9.51
CA GLN A 133 -8.34 18.34 9.71
C GLN A 133 -8.51 17.15 10.68
N ASN A 134 -7.50 16.28 10.84
CA ASN A 134 -7.59 15.03 11.60
C ASN A 134 -6.55 14.92 12.72
N ILE A 135 -5.96 16.05 13.13
CA ILE A 135 -4.77 16.12 14.00
C ILE A 135 -4.96 15.37 15.32
N GLY A 136 -6.15 15.43 15.93
CA GLY A 136 -6.45 14.75 17.20
C GLY A 136 -6.29 13.23 17.12
N VAL A 137 -6.69 12.60 16.02
CA VAL A 137 -6.59 11.13 15.87
C VAL A 137 -5.14 10.71 15.57
N PHE A 138 -4.42 11.47 14.75
CA PHE A 138 -3.00 11.21 14.50
C PHE A 138 -2.13 11.40 15.74
N LEU A 139 -2.37 12.45 16.53
CA LEU A 139 -1.69 12.65 17.80
C LEU A 139 -2.03 11.52 18.78
N LEU A 140 -3.30 11.15 18.93
CA LEU A 140 -3.70 10.05 19.81
C LEU A 140 -3.04 8.71 19.41
N ALA A 141 -2.97 8.40 18.10
CA ALA A 141 -2.26 7.24 17.59
C ALA A 141 -0.74 7.32 17.85
N ALA A 142 -0.11 8.48 17.61
CA ALA A 142 1.31 8.71 17.86
C ALA A 142 1.66 8.56 19.35
N LEU A 143 0.88 9.15 20.25
CA LEU A 143 1.00 8.98 21.70
C LEU A 143 0.85 7.52 22.12
N ALA A 144 -0.11 6.78 21.54
CA ALA A 144 -0.29 5.36 21.82
C ALA A 144 0.90 4.50 21.34
N TYR A 145 1.47 4.77 20.15
CA TYR A 145 2.70 4.10 19.69
C TYR A 145 3.91 4.46 20.56
N LEU A 146 4.08 5.73 20.92
CA LEU A 146 5.15 6.17 21.82
C LEU A 146 5.02 5.51 23.20
N ALA A 147 3.81 5.34 23.74
CA ALA A 147 3.59 4.62 24.98
C ALA A 147 4.00 3.14 24.87
N VAL A 148 3.64 2.45 23.78
CA VAL A 148 4.08 1.06 23.53
C VAL A 148 5.60 0.97 23.42
N PHE A 149 6.24 1.87 22.67
CA PHE A 149 7.71 1.90 22.54
C PHE A 149 8.39 2.24 23.87
N ALA A 150 7.85 3.17 24.66
CA ALA A 150 8.37 3.53 25.98
C ALA A 150 8.23 2.38 26.99
N VAL A 151 7.13 1.62 26.95
CA VAL A 151 6.96 0.43 27.81
C VAL A 151 7.96 -0.66 27.43
N VAL A 152 8.06 -1.03 26.15
CA VAL A 152 8.99 -2.10 25.72
C VAL A 152 10.45 -1.69 25.90
N GLY A 153 10.78 -0.44 25.57
CA GLY A 153 12.09 0.17 25.81
C GLY A 153 12.45 0.26 27.29
N GLY A 154 11.49 0.68 28.12
CA GLY A 154 11.64 0.78 29.58
C GLY A 154 11.83 -0.59 30.24
N ILE A 155 11.11 -1.63 29.79
CA ILE A 155 11.31 -3.01 30.26
C ILE A 155 12.72 -3.49 29.91
N PHE A 156 13.17 -3.30 28.66
CA PHE A 156 14.53 -3.69 28.27
C PHE A 156 15.61 -2.90 29.02
N PHE A 157 15.43 -1.59 29.19
CA PHE A 157 16.34 -0.75 29.96
C PHE A 157 16.39 -1.15 31.44
N ALA A 158 15.26 -1.49 32.05
CA ALA A 158 15.20 -2.00 33.42
C ALA A 158 15.90 -3.36 33.57
N ILE A 159 15.77 -4.26 32.58
CA ILE A 159 16.52 -5.53 32.53
C ILE A 159 18.02 -5.27 32.39
N LEU A 160 18.44 -4.36 31.51
CA LEU A 160 19.84 -3.99 31.29
C LEU A 160 20.47 -3.39 32.55
N VAL A 161 19.83 -2.38 33.15
CA VAL A 161 20.30 -1.73 34.38
C VAL A 161 20.26 -2.70 35.55
N GLY A 162 19.19 -3.49 35.71
CA GLY A 162 19.07 -4.49 36.76
C GLY A 162 20.17 -5.55 36.67
N SER A 163 20.51 -6.00 35.45
CA SER A 163 21.62 -6.93 35.23
C SER A 163 22.97 -6.32 35.66
N SER A 164 23.23 -5.07 35.30
CA SER A 164 24.44 -4.34 35.72
C SER A 164 24.51 -4.09 37.23
N LEU A 165 23.38 -3.81 37.89
CA LEU A 165 23.31 -3.63 39.35
C LEU A 165 23.38 -4.95 40.12
N SER A 166 23.03 -6.08 39.49
CA SER A 166 23.15 -7.42 40.08
C SER A 166 24.53 -8.05 39.90
N ALA A 167 25.42 -7.42 39.14
CA ALA A 167 26.81 -7.83 39.03
C ALA A 167 27.56 -7.48 40.34
N GLY A 168 28.21 -8.46 40.93
CA GLY A 168 29.12 -8.24 42.06
C GLY A 168 30.43 -7.58 41.63
N ASP A 169 31.40 -7.50 42.54
CA ASP A 169 32.69 -6.83 42.32
C ASP A 169 33.48 -7.41 41.11
N ASP A 170 33.25 -8.68 40.76
CA ASP A 170 33.82 -9.36 39.59
C ASP A 170 33.22 -8.88 38.23
N GLY A 171 32.18 -8.06 38.27
CA GLY A 171 31.47 -7.54 37.10
C GLY A 171 30.57 -8.57 36.39
N VAL A 172 30.16 -8.25 35.17
CA VAL A 172 29.31 -9.13 34.35
C VAL A 172 30.18 -10.20 33.69
N GLY A 173 30.12 -11.43 34.21
CA GLY A 173 30.84 -12.58 33.62
C GLY A 173 30.41 -12.91 32.18
N ALA A 174 31.23 -13.69 31.46
CA ALA A 174 31.06 -13.95 30.03
C ALA A 174 29.66 -14.45 29.61
N ALA A 175 29.03 -15.30 30.44
CA ALA A 175 27.65 -15.76 30.21
C ALA A 175 26.61 -14.62 30.31
N GLY A 176 26.81 -13.67 31.22
CA GLY A 176 26.00 -12.45 31.33
C GLY A 176 26.19 -11.52 30.14
N ILE A 177 27.43 -11.34 29.65
CA ILE A 177 27.71 -10.57 28.43
C ILE A 177 27.02 -11.21 27.21
N ALA A 178 27.11 -12.53 27.06
CA ALA A 178 26.42 -13.25 26.00
C ALA A 178 24.88 -13.12 26.10
N GLY A 179 24.33 -13.22 27.31
CA GLY A 179 22.90 -13.02 27.59
C GLY A 179 22.42 -11.61 27.26
N LEU A 180 23.18 -10.58 27.63
CA LEU A 180 22.90 -9.18 27.27
C LEU A 180 22.99 -8.94 25.76
N GLY A 181 23.99 -9.52 25.09
CA GLY A 181 24.13 -9.46 23.63
C GLY A 181 22.94 -10.10 22.89
N PHE A 182 22.54 -11.30 23.31
CA PHE A 182 21.33 -11.95 22.79
C PHE A 182 20.07 -11.13 23.08
N GLY A 183 19.91 -10.62 24.30
CA GLY A 183 18.81 -9.75 24.69
C GLY A 183 18.73 -8.48 23.84
N ALA A 184 19.86 -7.86 23.52
CA ALA A 184 19.92 -6.68 22.65
C ALA A 184 19.53 -6.99 21.21
N VAL A 185 19.89 -8.16 20.67
CA VAL A 185 19.45 -8.60 19.33
C VAL A 185 17.94 -8.85 19.31
N VAL A 186 17.40 -9.56 20.31
CA VAL A 186 15.96 -9.82 20.44
C VAL A 186 15.19 -8.50 20.61
N PHE A 187 15.67 -7.59 21.45
CA PHE A 187 15.11 -6.25 21.62
C PHE A 187 15.09 -5.44 20.32
N THR A 188 16.19 -5.46 19.57
CA THR A 188 16.30 -4.79 18.27
C THR A 188 15.27 -5.35 17.28
N LEU A 189 15.09 -6.67 17.23
CA LEU A 189 14.08 -7.32 16.39
C LEU A 189 12.65 -6.93 16.80
N ILE A 190 12.35 -6.94 18.10
CA ILE A 190 11.04 -6.53 18.63
C ILE A 190 10.75 -5.06 18.27
N MET A 191 11.71 -4.16 18.52
CA MET A 191 11.57 -2.74 18.17
C MET A 191 11.39 -2.52 16.67
N PHE A 192 12.12 -3.25 15.84
CA PHE A 192 11.95 -3.18 14.39
C PHE A 192 10.53 -3.60 13.96
N VAL A 193 10.00 -4.71 14.50
CA VAL A 193 8.62 -5.14 14.24
C VAL A 193 7.61 -4.10 14.71
N LEU A 194 7.80 -3.53 15.91
CA LEU A 194 6.92 -2.49 16.46
C LEU A 194 6.90 -1.22 15.60
N VAL A 195 8.06 -0.75 15.12
CA VAL A 195 8.17 0.38 14.18
C VAL A 195 7.41 0.08 12.87
N MET A 196 7.57 -1.12 12.32
CA MET A 196 6.88 -1.55 11.10
C MET A 196 5.36 -1.64 11.27
N LEU A 197 4.89 -2.12 12.43
CA LEU A 197 3.46 -2.15 12.76
C LEU A 197 2.88 -0.73 12.89
N ALA A 198 3.60 0.19 13.55
CA ALA A 198 3.20 1.59 13.62
C ALA A 198 3.18 2.26 12.23
N GLN A 199 4.19 2.01 11.39
CA GLN A 199 4.22 2.48 10.01
C GLN A 199 3.02 1.97 9.21
N ALA A 200 2.72 0.67 9.29
CA ALA A 200 1.56 0.07 8.64
C ALA A 200 0.22 0.66 9.15
N GLY A 201 0.11 0.96 10.45
CA GLY A 201 -1.06 1.62 11.02
C GLY A 201 -1.24 3.06 10.54
N ILE A 202 -0.16 3.84 10.44
CA ILE A 202 -0.20 5.20 9.90
C ILE A 202 -0.56 5.18 8.39
N ILE A 203 -0.04 4.22 7.62
CA ILE A 203 -0.41 4.02 6.21
C ILE A 203 -1.90 3.69 6.06
N ARG A 204 -2.50 2.90 6.97
CA ARG A 204 -3.97 2.67 6.97
C ARG A 204 -4.73 3.97 7.18
N GLY A 205 -4.38 4.74 8.21
CA GLY A 205 -5.01 6.03 8.48
C GLY A 205 -4.91 6.99 7.28
N ALA A 206 -3.74 7.05 6.64
CA ALA A 206 -3.53 7.81 5.42
C ALA A 206 -4.38 7.31 4.23
N LEU A 207 -4.46 6.00 4.01
CA LEU A 207 -5.28 5.42 2.93
C LEU A 207 -6.78 5.62 3.17
N VAL A 208 -7.26 5.55 4.42
CA VAL A 208 -8.66 5.83 4.80
C VAL A 208 -9.04 7.28 4.47
N ILE A 209 -8.14 8.23 4.73
CA ILE A 209 -8.31 9.64 4.33
C ILE A 209 -8.45 9.79 2.82
N THR A 210 -7.61 9.12 2.01
CA THR A 210 -7.71 9.18 0.54
C THR A 210 -9.00 8.61 -0.03
N GLN A 211 -9.80 7.91 0.78
CA GLN A 211 -11.12 7.37 0.44
C GLN A 211 -12.27 8.28 0.92
N GLY A 212 -11.97 9.51 1.36
CA GLY A 212 -12.97 10.45 1.89
C GLY A 212 -13.54 10.08 3.26
N ARG A 213 -12.98 9.06 3.94
CA ARG A 213 -13.43 8.61 5.27
C ARG A 213 -12.62 9.29 6.36
N ARG A 214 -13.27 9.62 7.48
CA ARG A 214 -12.57 10.10 8.69
C ARG A 214 -11.85 8.93 9.36
N PRO A 215 -10.53 9.00 9.60
CA PRO A 215 -9.80 7.95 10.27
C PRO A 215 -10.20 7.88 11.75
N THR A 216 -10.35 6.67 12.28
CA THR A 216 -10.59 6.39 13.69
C THR A 216 -9.34 5.78 14.32
N LEU A 217 -9.20 5.81 15.64
CA LEU A 217 -8.05 5.17 16.32
C LEU A 217 -7.96 3.67 15.98
N ALA A 218 -9.10 3.00 15.79
CA ALA A 218 -9.17 1.59 15.43
C ALA A 218 -8.53 1.28 14.06
N ASP A 219 -8.51 2.23 13.12
CA ASP A 219 -7.89 2.03 11.79
C ASP A 219 -6.35 1.92 11.90
N PHE A 220 -5.75 2.67 12.83
CA PHE A 220 -4.31 2.63 13.11
C PHE A 220 -3.90 1.30 13.78
N PHE A 221 -4.70 0.81 14.73
CA PHE A 221 -4.43 -0.43 15.48
C PHE A 221 -5.09 -1.68 14.88
N SER A 222 -5.69 -1.58 13.69
CA SER A 222 -6.41 -2.68 13.05
C SER A 222 -5.51 -3.90 12.82
N THR A 223 -5.97 -5.08 13.22
CA THR A 223 -5.21 -6.33 13.13
C THR A 223 -5.31 -7.03 11.77
N SER A 224 -6.06 -6.45 10.81
CA SER A 224 -6.19 -7.00 9.46
C SER A 224 -4.81 -7.20 8.81
N ARG A 225 -4.57 -8.38 8.23
CA ARG A 225 -3.32 -8.76 7.52
C ARG A 225 -2.02 -8.62 8.34
N LEU A 226 -2.08 -8.64 9.68
CA LEU A 226 -0.86 -8.58 10.53
C LEU A 226 0.18 -9.63 10.14
N GLY A 227 -0.21 -10.88 9.89
CA GLY A 227 0.73 -11.93 9.48
C GLY A 227 1.49 -11.61 8.19
N THR A 228 0.83 -11.04 7.19
CA THR A 228 1.46 -10.63 5.92
C THR A 228 2.38 -9.41 6.12
N ILE A 229 1.97 -8.45 6.96
CA ILE A 229 2.78 -7.27 7.29
C ILE A 229 4.03 -7.70 8.05
N ILE A 230 3.89 -8.47 9.13
CA ILE A 230 5.02 -8.99 9.93
C ILE A 230 5.98 -9.80 9.05
N LEU A 231 5.47 -10.68 8.17
CA LEU A 231 6.32 -11.45 7.27
C LEU A 231 7.03 -10.58 6.21
N THR A 232 6.36 -9.55 5.69
CA THR A 232 7.00 -8.56 4.79
C THR A 232 8.08 -7.80 5.52
N SER A 233 7.77 -7.26 6.68
CA SER A 233 8.71 -6.51 7.52
C SER A 233 9.91 -7.38 7.86
N LEU A 234 9.72 -8.63 8.27
CA LEU A 234 10.80 -9.56 8.57
C LEU A 234 11.71 -9.82 7.36
N LEU A 235 11.13 -10.06 6.18
CA LEU A 235 11.88 -10.25 4.94
C LEU A 235 12.60 -8.96 4.49
N VAL A 236 11.96 -7.80 4.61
CA VAL A 236 12.57 -6.50 4.32
C VAL A 236 13.70 -6.18 5.31
N SER A 237 13.56 -6.48 6.61
CA SER A 237 14.69 -6.38 7.55
C SER A 237 15.81 -7.32 7.17
N LEU A 238 15.52 -8.59 6.87
CA LEU A 238 16.57 -9.56 6.56
C LEU A 238 17.37 -9.13 5.32
N VAL A 239 16.69 -8.70 4.26
CA VAL A 239 17.34 -8.14 3.06
C VAL A 239 18.07 -6.85 3.39
N SER A 240 17.49 -5.93 4.17
CA SER A 240 18.15 -4.66 4.53
C SER A 240 19.38 -4.86 5.42
N THR A 241 19.35 -5.80 6.36
CA THR A 241 20.48 -6.18 7.22
C THR A 241 21.58 -6.84 6.40
N ILE A 242 21.24 -7.81 5.54
CA ILE A 242 22.20 -8.39 4.59
C ILE A 242 22.84 -7.29 3.76
N VAL A 243 22.07 -6.39 3.17
CA VAL A 243 22.58 -5.38 2.23
C VAL A 243 23.19 -4.14 2.94
N SER A 244 23.05 -4.02 4.27
CA SER A 244 23.50 -2.86 5.05
C SER A 244 25.00 -2.61 5.01
N PHE A 245 25.82 -3.64 4.77
CA PHE A 245 27.28 -3.48 4.64
C PHE A 245 27.70 -2.56 3.49
N THR A 246 26.83 -2.34 2.49
CA THR A 246 27.08 -1.45 1.35
C THR A 246 26.65 0.01 1.63
N PHE A 247 25.94 0.28 2.74
CA PHE A 247 25.23 1.52 3.06
C PHE A 247 24.20 1.95 2.00
N ILE A 248 24.64 2.29 0.79
CA ILE A 248 23.85 2.59 -0.41
C ILE A 248 22.78 1.53 -0.69
N GLY A 249 23.10 0.25 -0.49
CA GLY A 249 22.17 -0.83 -0.81
C GLY A 249 20.90 -0.83 0.04
N SER A 250 20.96 -0.40 1.32
CA SER A 250 19.75 -0.29 2.16
C SER A 250 18.83 0.84 1.68
N ILE A 251 19.41 1.93 1.18
CA ILE A 251 18.70 3.05 0.55
C ILE A 251 18.00 2.57 -0.74
N ILE A 252 18.66 1.75 -1.56
CA ILE A 252 18.07 1.16 -2.76
C ILE A 252 16.87 0.26 -2.41
N VAL A 253 17.00 -0.60 -1.40
CA VAL A 253 15.91 -1.48 -0.93
C VAL A 253 14.73 -0.65 -0.39
N ALA A 254 15.00 0.40 0.39
CA ALA A 254 13.96 1.31 0.89
C ALA A 254 13.26 2.09 -0.23
N PHE A 255 14.02 2.57 -1.22
CA PHE A 255 13.50 3.30 -2.38
C PHE A 255 12.56 2.43 -3.24
N PHE A 256 12.99 1.22 -3.63
CA PHE A 256 12.14 0.32 -4.41
C PHE A 256 11.01 -0.31 -3.57
N GLY A 257 11.18 -0.43 -2.26
CA GLY A 257 10.18 -0.94 -1.31
C GLY A 257 9.15 0.10 -0.84
N GLN A 258 9.28 1.38 -1.22
CA GLN A 258 8.50 2.48 -0.61
C GLN A 258 6.97 2.32 -0.72
N PHE A 259 6.48 1.62 -1.75
CA PHE A 259 5.04 1.34 -1.94
C PHE A 259 4.61 -0.07 -1.52
N ALA A 260 5.52 -0.93 -1.04
CA ALA A 260 5.19 -2.33 -0.75
C ALA A 260 4.14 -2.46 0.37
N LEU A 261 4.28 -1.70 1.46
CA LEU A 261 3.27 -1.66 2.53
C LEU A 261 1.91 -1.12 2.04
N PHE A 262 1.92 -0.14 1.14
CA PHE A 262 0.68 0.39 0.53
C PHE A 262 -0.05 -0.71 -0.26
N PHE A 263 0.66 -1.51 -1.07
CA PHE A 263 0.08 -2.64 -1.79
C PHE A 263 -0.44 -3.77 -0.87
N ILE A 264 0.21 -4.06 0.25
CA ILE A 264 -0.28 -5.06 1.23
C ILE A 264 -1.57 -4.59 1.90
N ILE A 265 -1.61 -3.31 2.27
CA ILE A 265 -2.73 -2.73 3.03
C ILE A 265 -3.93 -2.48 2.12
N ASP A 266 -3.71 -1.88 0.94
CA ASP A 266 -4.78 -1.46 0.02
C ASP A 266 -5.25 -2.59 -0.89
N LYS A 267 -4.32 -3.26 -1.58
CA LYS A 267 -4.64 -4.34 -2.55
C LYS A 267 -4.60 -5.73 -1.93
N GLY A 268 -4.16 -5.86 -0.69
CA GLY A 268 -4.16 -7.14 0.01
C GLY A 268 -3.13 -8.15 -0.51
N LEU A 269 -2.11 -7.69 -1.23
CA LEU A 269 -1.11 -8.58 -1.85
C LEU A 269 -0.28 -9.33 -0.80
N GLY A 270 0.19 -10.52 -1.17
CA GLY A 270 1.21 -11.24 -0.40
C GLY A 270 2.57 -10.56 -0.49
N VAL A 271 3.48 -10.93 0.41
CA VAL A 271 4.81 -10.29 0.58
C VAL A 271 5.55 -10.11 -0.74
N ILE A 272 5.80 -11.21 -1.44
CA ILE A 272 6.61 -11.22 -2.67
C ILE A 272 5.94 -10.38 -3.77
N ASP A 273 4.62 -10.46 -3.88
CA ASP A 273 3.87 -9.76 -4.93
C ASP A 273 3.73 -8.26 -4.63
N SER A 274 3.65 -7.86 -3.36
CA SER A 274 3.72 -6.44 -2.97
C SER A 274 5.08 -5.80 -3.25
N ILE A 275 6.18 -6.54 -3.05
CA ILE A 275 7.53 -6.06 -3.37
C ILE A 275 7.67 -5.94 -4.89
N LYS A 276 7.24 -6.95 -5.65
CA LYS A 276 7.22 -6.89 -7.13
C LYS A 276 6.36 -5.73 -7.66
N ALA A 277 5.18 -5.51 -7.07
CA ALA A 277 4.29 -4.41 -7.43
C ALA A 277 4.91 -3.04 -7.12
N SER A 278 5.54 -2.89 -5.95
CA SER A 278 6.29 -1.69 -5.57
C SER A 278 7.44 -1.40 -6.53
N VAL A 279 8.28 -2.41 -6.82
CA VAL A 279 9.41 -2.29 -7.77
C VAL A 279 8.91 -1.85 -9.15
N ARG A 280 7.85 -2.48 -9.69
CA ARG A 280 7.25 -2.10 -10.97
C ARG A 280 6.74 -0.66 -10.95
N LEU A 281 5.92 -0.30 -9.95
CA LEU A 281 5.36 1.04 -9.84
C LEU A 281 6.45 2.13 -9.78
N VAL A 282 7.57 1.86 -9.09
CA VAL A 282 8.74 2.75 -9.02
C VAL A 282 9.47 2.83 -10.37
N LEU A 283 9.69 1.71 -11.07
CA LEU A 283 10.34 1.72 -12.39
C LEU A 283 9.50 2.44 -13.45
N ASP A 284 8.19 2.19 -13.47
CA ASP A 284 7.24 2.80 -14.41
C ASP A 284 7.08 4.32 -14.18
N ASN A 285 7.38 4.81 -12.96
CA ASN A 285 7.17 6.21 -12.55
C ASN A 285 8.42 6.82 -11.87
N LEU A 286 9.61 6.49 -12.39
CA LEU A 286 10.89 6.73 -11.71
C LEU A 286 11.11 8.19 -11.27
N SER A 287 10.76 9.17 -12.10
CA SER A 287 10.89 10.60 -11.77
C SER A 287 10.05 11.02 -10.57
N THR A 288 8.76 10.66 -10.57
CA THR A 288 7.82 10.94 -9.47
C THR A 288 8.19 10.14 -8.21
N ALA A 289 8.65 8.90 -8.35
CA ALA A 289 9.09 8.08 -7.21
C ALA A 289 10.36 8.63 -6.55
N ILE A 290 11.34 9.11 -7.33
CA ILE A 290 12.54 9.79 -6.80
C ILE A 290 12.14 11.09 -6.09
N LEU A 291 11.30 11.91 -6.73
CA LEU A 291 10.88 13.19 -6.16
C LEU A 291 10.12 13.00 -4.85
N LEU A 292 9.18 12.04 -4.78
CA LEU A 292 8.48 11.69 -3.56
C LEU A 292 9.45 11.24 -2.46
N TYR A 293 10.36 10.31 -2.77
CA TYR A 293 11.30 9.76 -1.80
C TYR A 293 12.20 10.85 -1.20
N VAL A 294 12.73 11.75 -2.03
CA VAL A 294 13.55 12.90 -1.59
C VAL A 294 12.74 13.87 -0.74
N PHE A 295 11.50 14.21 -1.15
CA PHE A 295 10.64 15.11 -0.38
C PHE A 295 10.23 14.51 0.97
N VAL A 296 9.88 13.23 1.02
CA VAL A 296 9.57 12.51 2.26
C VAL A 296 10.79 12.49 3.18
N TYR A 297 11.98 12.18 2.65
CA TYR A 297 13.21 12.20 3.44
C TYR A 297 13.52 13.59 3.99
N LEU A 298 13.42 14.64 3.16
CA LEU A 298 13.67 16.02 3.57
C LEU A 298 12.64 16.53 4.60
N ALA A 299 11.35 16.23 4.41
CA ALA A 299 10.30 16.61 5.36
C ALA A 299 10.54 15.98 6.74
N ASN A 300 10.91 14.69 6.79
CA ASN A 300 11.24 14.02 8.04
C ASN A 300 12.57 14.54 8.64
N ALA A 301 13.58 14.87 7.83
CA ALA A 301 14.82 15.47 8.31
C ALA A 301 14.59 16.86 8.94
N VAL A 302 13.77 17.71 8.31
CA VAL A 302 13.34 19.00 8.90
C VAL A 302 12.54 18.77 10.19
N GLY A 303 11.64 17.79 10.20
CA GLY A 303 10.89 17.40 11.41
C GLY A 303 11.79 16.93 12.56
N ALA A 304 12.91 16.26 12.25
CA ALA A 304 13.89 15.81 13.24
C ALA A 304 14.69 16.98 13.83
N ILE A 305 15.13 17.92 12.98
CA ILE A 305 15.82 19.17 13.41
C ILE A 305 14.94 19.99 14.35
N LEU A 306 13.61 19.97 14.17
CA LEU A 306 12.62 20.59 15.05
C LEU A 306 12.33 19.74 16.31
N LEU A 307 13.39 19.29 16.99
CA LEU A 307 13.40 18.65 18.31
C LEU A 307 12.45 17.46 18.47
N LEU A 308 12.33 16.60 17.45
CA LEU A 308 11.42 15.44 17.38
C LEU A 308 9.92 15.76 17.42
N VAL A 309 9.49 16.89 17.98
CA VAL A 309 8.11 17.38 17.93
C VAL A 309 7.69 17.63 16.48
N GLY A 310 8.59 18.17 15.65
CA GLY A 310 8.37 18.28 14.21
C GLY A 310 8.15 16.92 13.52
N LEU A 311 8.73 15.84 14.04
CA LEU A 311 8.55 14.48 13.50
C LEU A 311 7.12 13.95 13.68
N LEU A 312 6.44 14.33 14.77
CA LEU A 312 5.03 14.00 15.02
C LEU A 312 4.07 14.58 13.97
N VAL A 313 4.50 15.61 13.25
CA VAL A 313 3.77 16.24 12.15
C VAL A 313 4.31 15.78 10.79
N ALA A 314 5.65 15.74 10.63
CA ALA A 314 6.29 15.37 9.37
C ALA A 314 5.98 13.93 8.95
N ILE A 315 5.94 12.97 9.88
CA ILE A 315 5.61 11.56 9.58
C ILE A 315 4.19 11.44 9.01
N PRO A 316 3.10 11.84 9.71
CA PRO A 316 1.75 11.67 9.17
C PRO A 316 1.51 12.48 7.90
N VAL A 317 2.01 13.73 7.80
CA VAL A 317 1.90 14.53 6.58
C VAL A 317 2.59 13.82 5.40
N SER A 318 3.80 13.31 5.59
CA SER A 318 4.53 12.56 4.56
C SER A 318 3.81 11.27 4.16
N MET A 319 3.22 10.55 5.12
CA MET A 319 2.49 9.30 4.84
C MET A 319 1.17 9.55 4.10
N ILE A 320 0.45 10.63 4.40
CA ILE A 320 -0.73 11.04 3.62
C ILE A 320 -0.33 11.50 2.21
N ALA A 321 0.78 12.25 2.08
CA ALA A 321 1.33 12.63 0.77
C ALA A 321 1.71 11.40 -0.06
N SER A 322 2.39 10.43 0.52
CA SER A 322 2.70 9.14 -0.12
C SER A 322 1.44 8.36 -0.49
N ALA A 323 0.38 8.37 0.33
CA ALA A 323 -0.91 7.74 0.00
C ALA A 323 -1.61 8.43 -1.19
N TYR A 324 -1.60 9.76 -1.24
CA TYR A 324 -2.15 10.54 -2.35
C TYR A 324 -1.40 10.24 -3.66
N VAL A 325 -0.06 10.28 -3.62
CA VAL A 325 0.77 9.97 -4.81
C VAL A 325 0.60 8.50 -5.21
N TYR A 326 0.59 7.57 -4.25
CA TYR A 326 0.33 6.14 -4.52
C TYR A 326 -0.98 5.94 -5.31
N ARG A 327 -2.10 6.53 -4.85
CA ARG A 327 -3.40 6.50 -5.56
C ARG A 327 -3.27 7.01 -7.00
N LYS A 328 -2.68 8.20 -7.18
CA LYS A 328 -2.45 8.80 -8.51
C LYS A 328 -1.62 7.88 -9.42
N LEU A 329 -0.55 7.26 -8.91
CA LEU A 329 0.32 6.36 -9.69
C LEU A 329 -0.38 5.05 -10.09
N ILE A 330 -1.38 4.58 -9.34
CA ILE A 330 -2.23 3.44 -9.71
C ILE A 330 -3.52 3.84 -10.45
N ASN A 331 -3.59 5.09 -10.94
CA ASN A 331 -4.74 5.67 -11.66
C ASN A 331 -6.05 5.76 -10.86
N GLU A 332 -5.97 5.77 -9.52
CA GLU A 332 -7.11 5.99 -8.63
C GLU A 332 -7.17 7.46 -8.19
N GLN A 333 -8.36 8.06 -8.21
CA GLN A 333 -8.54 9.44 -7.77
C GLN A 333 -8.70 9.50 -6.23
N PRO A 334 -7.80 10.19 -5.50
CA PRO A 334 -7.99 10.45 -4.07
C PRO A 334 -9.09 11.51 -3.84
N VAL A 335 -9.80 11.40 -2.72
CA VAL A 335 -10.96 12.26 -2.31
C VAL A 335 -10.63 13.14 -1.09
#